data_AF-A0A3N5QHT0-F1
#
_entry.id   AF-A0A3N5QHT0-F1
#
_cell.length_a   1.000
_cell.length_b   1.000
_cell.length_c   1.000
_cell.angle_alpha   90.00
_cell.angle_beta   90.00
_cell.angle_gamma   90.00
#
_symmetry.space_group_name_H-M   'P 1'
#
loop_
_entity.id
_entity.type
_entity.pdbx_description
1 polymer ?
#
loop_
_entity_poly.entity_id
_entity_poly.type
_entity_poly.pdbx_seq_one_letter_code
_entity_poly.pdbx_strand_id
1 'polypeptide(L)'
;MLSLVHKQRAASIFGQRATNNEQRATNSEQLTMDVETIIGLIAGTCTTFALAPQALKVYRTGHVDQLSLRMLVLMFVGIFLWLTYGTLKSDISILWANAVALIFVSYMLVVKVKDVHANGWKDMQ
;
A
#
# COMPACT_ATOMS: atom_id res chain seq x y z
N MET A 1 47.77 -41.80 8.23
CA MET A 1 46.98 -41.11 7.18
C MET A 1 45.47 -41.20 7.37
N LEU A 2 44.85 -42.38 7.60
CA LEU A 2 43.38 -42.51 7.76
C LEU A 2 42.75 -41.57 8.82
N SER A 3 43.40 -41.40 9.97
CA SER A 3 42.91 -40.54 11.07
C SER A 3 42.76 -39.06 10.69
N LEU A 4 43.66 -38.55 9.84
CA LEU A 4 43.62 -37.15 9.37
C LEU A 4 42.48 -36.93 8.37
N VAL A 5 42.26 -37.87 7.46
CA VAL A 5 41.16 -37.83 6.49
C VAL A 5 39.79 -37.78 7.19
N HIS A 6 39.61 -38.54 8.28
CA HIS A 6 38.37 -38.50 9.05
C HIS A 6 38.15 -37.16 9.77
N LYS A 7 39.19 -36.55 10.35
CA LYS A 7 39.08 -35.22 10.96
C LYS A 7 38.73 -34.15 9.92
N GLN A 8 39.35 -34.21 8.74
CA GLN A 8 39.11 -33.24 7.67
C GLN A 8 37.71 -33.39 7.06
N ARG A 9 37.23 -34.63 6.91
CA ARG A 9 35.86 -34.92 6.49
C ARG A 9 34.84 -34.46 7.52
N ALA A 10 35.08 -34.71 8.81
CA ALA A 10 34.24 -34.19 9.88
C ALA A 10 34.16 -32.66 9.87
N ALA A 11 35.31 -31.97 9.77
CA ALA A 11 35.36 -30.51 9.68
C ALA A 11 34.57 -29.96 8.48
N SER A 12 34.66 -30.61 7.31
CA SER A 12 33.88 -30.21 6.13
C SER A 12 32.36 -30.39 6.32
N ILE A 13 31.93 -31.47 6.99
CA ILE A 13 30.52 -31.74 7.28
C ILE A 13 29.97 -30.72 8.29
N PHE A 14 30.76 -30.37 9.30
CA PHE A 14 30.40 -29.33 10.26
C PHE A 14 30.28 -27.96 9.57
N GLY A 15 31.22 -27.60 8.69
CA GLY A 15 31.13 -26.37 7.89
C GLY A 15 29.88 -26.34 7.01
N GLN A 16 29.60 -27.42 6.28
CA GLN A 16 28.41 -27.51 5.43
C GLN A 16 27.09 -27.47 6.23
N ARG A 17 27.06 -28.06 7.43
CA ARG A 17 25.88 -27.97 8.31
C ARG A 17 25.66 -26.55 8.83
N ALA A 18 26.74 -25.84 9.16
CA ALA A 18 26.64 -24.44 9.59
C ALA A 18 26.08 -23.56 8.47
N THR A 19 26.61 -23.68 7.25
CA THR A 19 26.12 -22.91 6.09
C THR A 19 24.67 -23.24 5.76
N ASN A 20 24.28 -24.52 5.82
CA ASN A 20 22.90 -24.93 5.56
C ASN A 20 21.93 -24.41 6.62
N ASN A 21 22.35 -24.34 7.89
CA ASN A 21 21.52 -23.81 8.97
C ASN A 21 21.34 -22.29 8.85
N GLU A 22 22.39 -21.56 8.48
CA GLU A 22 22.35 -20.12 8.25
C GLU A 22 21.45 -19.77 7.06
N GLN A 23 21.59 -20.49 5.95
CA GLN A 23 20.73 -20.29 4.78
C GLN A 23 19.27 -20.70 5.01
N ARG A 24 19.03 -21.69 5.90
CA ARG A 24 17.68 -22.04 6.33
C ARG A 24 17.07 -20.93 7.19
N ALA A 25 17.86 -20.26 8.03
CA ALA A 25 17.42 -19.13 8.83
C ALA A 25 17.08 -17.90 7.96
N THR A 26 17.93 -17.56 6.98
CA THR A 26 17.66 -16.45 6.05
C THR A 26 16.41 -16.69 5.21
N ASN A 27 16.22 -17.92 4.71
CA ASN A 27 15.02 -18.27 3.95
C ASN A 27 13.75 -18.19 4.83
N SER A 28 13.82 -18.59 6.10
CA SER A 28 12.67 -18.47 7.01
C SER A 28 12.32 -17.02 7.34
N GLU A 29 13.30 -16.13 7.44
CA GLU A 29 13.10 -14.69 7.66
C GLU A 29 12.46 -14.01 6.43
N GLN A 30 12.81 -14.45 5.23
CA GLN A 30 12.18 -13.98 3.98
C GLN A 30 10.75 -14.51 3.77
N LEU A 31 10.40 -15.68 4.33
CA LEU A 31 9.07 -16.27 4.21
C LEU A 31 8.03 -15.60 5.13
N THR A 32 8.48 -14.89 6.17
CA THR A 32 7.60 -14.09 7.02
C THR A 32 7.32 -12.75 6.35
N MET A 33 6.04 -12.39 6.24
CA MET A 33 5.66 -11.02 5.86
C MET A 33 6.33 -10.05 6.82
N ASP A 34 7.11 -9.13 6.28
CA ASP A 34 7.83 -8.16 7.09
C ASP A 34 6.85 -7.31 7.91
N VAL A 35 7.24 -7.01 9.15
CA VAL A 35 6.39 -6.26 10.10
C VAL A 35 6.02 -4.90 9.50
N GLU A 36 6.91 -4.29 8.72
CA GLU A 36 6.66 -3.04 7.99
C GLU A 36 5.49 -3.20 7.01
N THR A 37 5.43 -4.31 6.26
CA THR A 37 4.35 -4.58 5.30
C THR A 37 3.02 -4.79 6.00
N ILE A 38 3.00 -5.49 7.14
CA ILE A 38 1.77 -5.71 7.92
C ILE A 38 1.23 -4.37 8.44
N ILE A 39 2.09 -3.55 9.05
CA ILE A 39 1.71 -2.23 9.55
C ILE A 39 1.24 -1.34 8.40
N GLY A 40 1.95 -1.36 7.27
CA GLY A 40 1.58 -0.61 6.07
C GLY A 40 0.21 -0.98 5.53
N LEU A 41 -0.10 -2.28 5.44
CA LEU A 41 -1.41 -2.76 4.99
C LEU A 41 -2.54 -2.37 5.94
N ILE A 42 -2.32 -2.47 7.25
CA ILE A 42 -3.32 -2.06 8.26
C ILE A 42 -3.54 -0.55 8.19
N ALA A 43 -2.46 0.25 8.23
CA ALA A 43 -2.54 1.70 8.16
C ALA A 43 -3.21 2.19 6.86
N GLY A 44 -2.82 1.59 5.73
CA GLY A 44 -3.39 1.86 4.42
C GLY A 44 -4.88 1.51 4.34
N THR A 45 -5.28 0.37 4.92
CA THR A 45 -6.69 -0.03 5.01
C THR A 45 -7.48 0.94 5.87
N CYS A 46 -7.03 1.24 7.10
CA CYS A 46 -7.72 2.16 7.99
C CYS A 46 -7.95 3.54 7.36
N THR A 47 -6.90 4.12 6.77
CA THR A 47 -6.97 5.45 6.15
C THR A 47 -7.82 5.47 4.89
N THR A 48 -7.71 4.44 4.05
CA THR A 48 -8.49 4.37 2.81
C THR A 48 -9.98 4.13 3.06
N PHE A 49 -10.31 3.22 3.97
CA PHE A 49 -11.70 2.95 4.32
C PHE A 49 -12.34 4.09 5.12
N ALA A 50 -11.57 5.00 5.72
CA ALA A 50 -12.09 6.24 6.26
C ALA A 50 -12.72 7.17 5.19
N LEU A 51 -12.40 6.97 3.90
CA LEU A 51 -13.05 7.67 2.78
C LEU A 51 -14.41 7.07 2.43
N ALA A 52 -14.68 5.81 2.80
CA ALA A 52 -15.89 5.11 2.44
C ALA A 52 -17.18 5.74 3.03
N PRO A 53 -17.23 6.18 4.31
CA PRO A 53 -18.38 6.91 4.84
C PRO A 53 -18.71 8.17 4.06
N GLN A 54 -17.68 8.93 3.64
CA GLN A 54 -17.87 10.15 2.86
C GLN A 54 -18.36 9.85 1.45
N ALA A 55 -17.77 8.87 0.76
CA ALA A 55 -18.23 8.43 -0.56
C ALA A 55 -19.68 7.89 -0.51
N LEU A 56 -20.01 7.13 0.53
CA LEU A 56 -21.37 6.61 0.74
C LEU A 56 -22.38 7.71 1.04
N LYS A 57 -21.98 8.74 1.81
CA LYS A 57 -22.81 9.93 2.03
C LYS A 57 -23.13 10.62 0.70
N VAL A 58 -22.11 10.89 -0.12
CA VAL A 58 -22.27 11.48 -1.46
C VAL A 58 -23.20 10.62 -2.32
N TYR A 59 -23.03 9.30 -2.31
CA TYR A 59 -23.90 8.39 -3.05
C TYR A 59 -25.37 8.45 -2.62
N ARG A 60 -25.63 8.52 -1.32
CA ARG A 60 -26.99 8.55 -0.79
C ARG A 60 -27.68 9.90 -0.96
N THR A 61 -26.94 10.99 -0.78
CA THR A 61 -27.53 12.33 -0.71
C THR A 61 -27.38 13.14 -1.99
N GLY A 62 -26.42 12.80 -2.87
CA GLY A 62 -26.06 13.62 -4.03
C GLY A 62 -25.38 14.95 -3.68
N HIS A 63 -25.59 15.48 -2.46
CA HIS A 63 -25.00 16.72 -1.98
C HIS A 63 -23.48 16.63 -1.82
N VAL A 64 -22.78 17.53 -2.51
CA VAL A 64 -21.31 17.64 -2.55
C VAL A 64 -20.85 19.07 -2.21
N ASP A 65 -21.73 19.91 -1.69
CA ASP A 65 -21.48 21.33 -1.40
C ASP A 65 -20.30 21.50 -0.44
N GLN A 66 -20.26 20.64 0.59
CA GLN A 66 -19.20 20.62 1.61
C GLN A 66 -17.86 20.05 1.11
N LEU A 67 -17.80 19.49 -0.10
CA LEU A 67 -16.56 18.98 -0.68
C LEU A 67 -15.89 20.05 -1.53
N SER A 68 -14.67 20.42 -1.16
CA SER A 68 -13.85 21.30 -1.99
C SER A 68 -13.39 20.57 -3.26
N LEU A 69 -13.71 21.12 -4.43
CA LEU A 69 -13.22 20.59 -5.70
C LEU A 69 -11.68 20.58 -5.75
N ARG A 70 -11.05 21.65 -5.25
CA ARG A 70 -9.58 21.79 -5.23
C ARG A 70 -8.94 20.68 -4.41
N MET A 71 -9.55 20.36 -3.27
CA MET A 71 -9.10 19.24 -2.42
C MET A 71 -9.19 17.92 -3.18
N LEU A 72 -10.32 17.62 -3.81
CA LEU A 72 -10.50 16.35 -4.54
C LEU A 72 -9.52 16.22 -5.72
N VAL A 73 -9.28 17.29 -6.47
CA VAL A 73 -8.28 17.30 -7.56
C VAL A 73 -6.88 17.05 -7.02
N LEU A 74 -6.48 17.76 -5.96
CA LEU A 74 -5.16 17.58 -5.35
C LEU A 74 -4.98 16.16 -4.79
N MET A 75 -6.02 15.61 -4.18
CA MET A 75 -6.02 14.25 -3.65
C MET A 75 -5.89 13.22 -4.79
N PHE A 76 -6.64 13.40 -5.88
CA PHE A 76 -6.56 12.52 -7.05
C PHE A 76 -5.15 12.50 -7.66
N VAL A 77 -4.55 13.67 -7.88
CA VAL A 77 -3.18 13.78 -8.40
C VAL A 77 -2.17 13.18 -7.41
N GLY A 78 -2.31 13.47 -6.11
CA GLY A 78 -1.47 12.92 -5.06
C GLY A 78 -1.52 11.39 -5.01
N ILE A 79 -2.71 10.80 -5.11
CA ILE A 79 -2.89 9.33 -5.13
C ILE A 79 -2.23 8.72 -6.38
N PHE A 80 -2.36 9.35 -7.55
CA PHE A 80 -1.66 8.91 -8.76
C PHE A 80 -0.14 8.93 -8.60
N LEU A 81 0.40 9.97 -7.96
CA LEU A 81 1.82 10.07 -7.63
C LEU A 81 2.23 8.99 -6.63
N TRP A 82 1.43 8.71 -5.61
CA TRP A 82 1.68 7.63 -4.64
C TRP A 82 1.65 6.24 -5.28
N LEU A 83 0.74 5.98 -6.21
CA LEU A 83 0.73 4.73 -6.97
C LEU A 83 2.02 4.57 -7.78
N THR A 84 2.42 5.63 -8.49
CA THR A 84 3.68 5.65 -9.24
C THR A 84 4.89 5.40 -8.32
N TYR A 85 4.93 6.10 -7.19
CA TYR A 85 5.98 5.94 -6.18
C TYR A 85 6.03 4.54 -5.59
N GLY A 86 4.88 3.98 -5.22
CA GLY A 86 4.77 2.62 -4.70
C GLY A 86 5.25 1.58 -5.71
N THR A 87 4.97 1.78 -7.01
CA THR A 87 5.47 0.88 -8.06
C THR A 87 6.98 0.95 -8.16
N LEU A 88 7.57 2.14 -8.09
CA LEU A 88 9.03 2.31 -8.06
C LEU A 88 9.67 1.70 -6.80
N LYS A 89 8.91 1.58 -5.70
CA LYS A 89 9.36 0.96 -4.44
C LYS A 89 9.03 -0.52 -4.31
N SER A 90 8.27 -1.09 -5.25
CA SER A 90 7.72 -2.45 -5.14
C SER A 90 6.97 -2.69 -3.81
N ASP A 91 6.34 -1.66 -3.26
CA ASP A 91 5.64 -1.72 -1.96
C ASP A 91 4.16 -2.00 -2.16
N ILE A 92 3.74 -3.23 -1.83
CA ILE A 92 2.36 -3.67 -1.98
C ILE A 92 1.39 -2.90 -1.07
N SER A 93 1.84 -2.44 0.08
CA SER A 93 1.01 -1.70 1.05
C SER A 93 0.61 -0.34 0.50
N ILE A 94 1.58 0.37 -0.09
CA ILE A 94 1.34 1.66 -0.74
C ILE A 94 0.42 1.49 -1.96
N LEU A 95 0.69 0.48 -2.79
CA LEU A 95 -0.13 0.17 -3.98
C LEU A 95 -1.58 -0.11 -3.59
N TRP A 96 -1.79 -1.02 -2.65
CA TRP A 96 -3.11 -1.43 -2.19
C TRP A 96 -3.94 -0.25 -1.66
N ALA A 97 -3.37 0.51 -0.73
CA ALA A 97 -4.06 1.63 -0.09
C ALA A 97 -4.49 2.68 -1.12
N ASN A 98 -3.55 3.12 -1.95
CA ASN A 98 -3.80 4.19 -2.91
C ASN A 98 -4.71 3.75 -4.06
N ALA A 99 -4.68 2.47 -4.46
CA ALA A 99 -5.59 1.97 -5.50
C ALA A 99 -7.04 2.02 -5.04
N VAL A 100 -7.33 1.60 -3.80
CA VAL A 100 -8.69 1.66 -3.26
C VAL A 100 -9.11 3.11 -2.99
N ALA A 101 -8.19 3.96 -2.50
CA ALA A 101 -8.48 5.38 -2.28
C ALA A 101 -8.82 6.10 -3.59
N LEU A 102 -8.13 5.75 -4.68
CA LEU A 102 -8.40 6.31 -6.01
C LEU A 102 -9.84 6.08 -6.44
N ILE A 103 -10.43 4.91 -6.14
CA ILE A 103 -11.83 4.61 -6.48
C ILE A 103 -12.77 5.58 -5.76
N PHE A 104 -12.61 5.77 -4.44
CA PHE A 104 -13.46 6.67 -3.67
C PHE A 104 -13.30 8.13 -4.10
N VAL A 105 -12.06 8.59 -4.28
CA VAL A 105 -11.77 9.98 -4.67
C VAL A 105 -12.25 10.27 -6.08
N SER A 106 -12.05 9.35 -7.03
CA SER A 106 -12.53 9.50 -8.40
C SER A 106 -14.05 9.60 -8.45
N TYR A 107 -14.74 8.75 -7.69
CA TYR A 107 -16.20 8.80 -7.59
C TYR A 107 -16.68 10.17 -7.07
N MET A 108 -16.15 10.62 -5.93
CA MET A 108 -16.52 11.91 -5.35
C MET A 108 -16.18 13.09 -6.28
N LEU A 109 -15.03 13.02 -6.95
CA LEU A 109 -14.60 14.05 -7.90
C LEU A 109 -15.55 14.14 -9.11
N VAL A 110 -15.97 13.00 -9.68
CA VAL A 110 -16.94 12.98 -10.79
C VAL A 110 -18.27 13.60 -10.38
N VAL A 111 -18.79 13.25 -9.20
CA VAL A 111 -20.04 13.86 -8.70
C VAL A 111 -19.86 15.36 -8.49
N LYS A 112 -18.74 15.78 -7.89
CA LYS A 112 -18.45 17.20 -7.67
C LYS A 112 -18.32 17.99 -8.97
N VAL A 113 -17.64 17.45 -9.97
CA VAL A 113 -17.49 18.12 -11.28
C VAL A 113 -18.85 18.27 -11.98
N LYS A 114 -19.73 17.27 -11.89
CA LYS A 114 -21.09 17.35 -12.42
C LYS A 114 -21.90 18.46 -11.74
N ASP A 115 -21.81 18.54 -10.41
CA ASP A 115 -22.45 19.60 -9.61
C ASP A 115 -21.95 21.00 -10.00
N VAL A 116 -20.62 21.21 -10.06
CA VAL A 116 -20.03 22.48 -10.52
C VAL A 116 -20.53 22.87 -11.91
N HIS A 117 -20.64 21.90 -12.83
CA HIS A 117 -21.06 22.17 -14.20
C HIS A 117 -22.55 22.55 -14.29
N ALA A 118 -23.40 21.93 -13.46
CA ALA A 118 -24.83 22.21 -13.43
C ALA A 118 -25.17 23.53 -12.73
N ASN A 119 -24.50 23.83 -11.61
CA ASN A 119 -24.85 24.95 -10.72
C ASN A 119 -23.90 26.16 -10.86
N GLY A 120 -22.77 26.00 -11.55
CA GLY A 120 -21.76 27.04 -11.70
C GLY A 120 -20.85 27.18 -10.47
N TRP A 121 -19.69 27.82 -10.66
CA TRP A 121 -18.66 27.93 -9.62
C TRP A 121 -19.05 28.82 -8.41
N LYS A 122 -20.11 29.62 -8.53
CA LYS A 122 -20.44 30.70 -7.59
C LYS A 122 -20.97 30.22 -6.24
N ASP A 123 -21.45 28.98 -6.14
CA ASP A 123 -22.08 28.44 -4.93
C ASP A 123 -21.10 27.65 -4.04
N MET A 124 -19.78 27.84 -4.23
CA MET A 124 -18.72 27.08 -3.56
C MET A 124 -17.83 27.92 -2.62
N GLN A 125 -18.35 29.02 -2.10
CA GLN A 125 -17.76 29.76 -0.96
C GLN A 125 -18.50 29.39 0.32
#